data_AF-A0A2P2FJQ7-F1
#
_entry.id   AF-A0A2P2FJQ7-F1
#
_cell.length_a   1.000
_cell.length_b   1.000
_cell.length_c   1.000
_cell.angle_alpha   90.00
_cell.angle_beta   90.00
_cell.angle_gamma   90.00
#
_symmetry.space_group_name_H-M   'P 1'
#
loop_
_entity.id
_entity.type
_entity.pdbx_description
1 polymer ?
#
loop_
_entity_poly.entity_id
_entity_poly.type
_entity_poly.pdbx_seq_one_letter_code
_entity_poly.pdbx_strand_id
1 'polypeptide(L)'
;MLTLRERALEDVNTFGRYADLSCSRSDLNDVFTGLCSDVLATVEENPNRPLKAMYLVVDRWRALFQSTGSPLDNEQLAGLFGELMVLRRLLELSSAATEHWKGPSGHRHDFVFAPSAIEVKASTATEGRRVRVHGADQLECPTDGRLDLVWIRLERVTDGGEGVVELVDHLRRLSDDENGLLLKLAQVGYRPTDVELYREVRFVVREELWFEVDHRFPRLTPTDLPVDVLDVQYSIDIASEPPHPIKEADLEEHLSDITREVA
;
A
#
# COMPACT_ATOMS: atom_id res chain seq x y z
N MET A 1 17.93 -22.61 5.83
CA MET A 1 18.72 -21.38 6.03
C MET A 1 19.03 -20.79 4.67
N LEU A 2 18.76 -19.50 4.47
CA LEU A 2 19.05 -18.77 3.24
C LEU A 2 20.54 -18.43 3.20
N THR A 3 21.22 -18.75 2.11
CA THR A 3 22.66 -18.56 1.92
C THR A 3 22.90 -17.82 0.62
N LEU A 4 23.74 -16.79 0.67
CA LEU A 4 24.17 -16.03 -0.49
C LEU A 4 25.69 -15.98 -0.54
N ARG A 5 26.29 -16.39 -1.66
CA ARG A 5 27.74 -16.41 -1.85
C ARG A 5 28.13 -16.30 -3.31
N GLU A 6 29.37 -15.90 -3.56
CA GLU A 6 30.00 -16.11 -4.85
C GLU A 6 30.55 -17.54 -4.92
N ARG A 7 30.33 -18.24 -6.04
CA ARG A 7 30.84 -19.58 -6.28
C ARG A 7 31.52 -19.64 -7.64
N ALA A 8 32.79 -20.03 -7.66
CA ALA A 8 33.48 -20.37 -8.89
C ALA A 8 32.99 -21.75 -9.35
N LEU A 9 32.51 -21.83 -10.58
CA LEU A 9 32.14 -23.08 -11.23
C LEU A 9 32.96 -23.23 -12.51
N GLU A 10 33.47 -24.42 -12.72
CA GLU A 10 34.21 -24.81 -13.91
C GLU A 10 33.42 -25.93 -14.58
N ASP A 11 32.95 -25.68 -15.81
CA ASP A 11 32.51 -26.74 -16.69
C ASP A 11 33.61 -27.09 -17.71
N VAL A 12 33.35 -28.07 -18.58
CA VAL A 12 34.33 -28.60 -19.53
C VAL A 12 34.92 -27.51 -20.47
N ASN A 13 34.24 -26.37 -20.63
CA ASN A 13 34.60 -25.30 -21.57
C ASN A 13 34.72 -23.89 -20.95
N THR A 14 34.36 -23.70 -19.67
CA THR A 14 34.22 -22.35 -19.10
C THR A 14 34.49 -22.31 -17.60
N PHE A 15 35.39 -21.41 -17.18
CA PHE A 15 35.56 -21.00 -15.79
C PHE A 15 34.81 -19.70 -15.55
N GLY A 16 33.83 -19.72 -14.63
CA GLY A 16 32.99 -18.56 -14.32
C GLY A 16 32.78 -18.37 -12.81
N ARG A 17 32.59 -17.11 -12.40
CA ARG A 17 32.15 -16.77 -11.04
C ARG A 17 30.65 -16.49 -11.07
N TYR A 18 29.91 -17.18 -10.21
CA TYR A 18 28.46 -17.12 -10.15
C TYR A 18 28.00 -16.64 -8.79
N ALA A 19 26.87 -15.93 -8.81
CA ALA A 19 26.06 -15.69 -7.63
C ALA A 19 25.29 -16.98 -7.29
N ASP A 20 25.48 -17.51 -6.07
CA ASP A 20 24.79 -18.71 -5.56
C ASP A 20 23.88 -18.29 -4.40
N LEU A 21 22.56 -18.32 -4.67
CA LEU A 21 21.50 -18.10 -3.69
C LEU A 21 20.80 -19.45 -3.44
N SER A 22 20.76 -19.89 -2.19
CA SER A 22 20.17 -21.19 -1.82
C SER A 22 19.39 -21.12 -0.51
N CYS A 23 18.28 -21.84 -0.41
CA CYS A 23 17.53 -22.01 0.83
C CYS A 23 17.47 -23.49 1.21
N SER A 24 18.02 -23.87 2.37
CA SER A 24 17.97 -25.26 2.85
C SER A 24 16.69 -25.64 3.59
N ARG A 25 15.66 -24.77 3.61
CA ARG A 25 14.36 -25.02 4.24
C ARG A 25 13.31 -25.28 3.18
N SER A 26 12.94 -26.55 3.01
CA SER A 26 11.99 -27.00 2.00
C SER A 26 10.57 -26.45 2.21
N ASP A 27 10.22 -26.12 3.45
CA ASP A 27 8.94 -25.52 3.80
C ASP A 27 8.80 -24.05 3.36
N LEU A 28 9.91 -23.43 2.91
CA LEU A 28 9.93 -22.07 2.38
C LEU A 28 10.08 -22.02 0.86
N ASN A 29 9.85 -23.13 0.15
CA ASN A 29 10.12 -23.22 -1.29
C ASN A 29 9.34 -22.20 -2.13
N ASP A 30 8.06 -21.96 -1.82
CA ASP A 30 7.23 -21.01 -2.59
C ASP A 30 7.70 -19.58 -2.36
N VAL A 31 7.96 -19.22 -1.10
CA VAL A 31 8.53 -17.92 -0.70
C VAL A 31 9.91 -17.72 -1.33
N PHE A 32 10.73 -18.77 -1.33
CA PHE A 32 12.05 -18.75 -1.94
C PHE A 32 11.98 -18.62 -3.47
N THR A 33 10.96 -19.18 -4.11
CA THR A 33 10.71 -19.03 -5.55
C THR A 33 10.40 -17.58 -5.89
N GLY A 34 9.56 -16.91 -5.09
CA GLY A 34 9.30 -15.47 -5.23
C GLY A 34 10.58 -14.63 -5.10
N LEU A 35 11.40 -14.90 -4.09
CA LEU A 35 12.71 -14.26 -3.94
C LEU A 35 13.59 -14.46 -5.19
N CYS A 36 13.62 -15.68 -5.74
CA CYS A 36 14.41 -15.98 -6.94
C CYS A 36 13.92 -15.18 -8.16
N SER A 37 12.60 -15.08 -8.34
CA SER A 37 12.01 -14.28 -9.43
C SER A 37 12.40 -12.80 -9.33
N ASP A 38 12.32 -12.20 -8.15
CA ASP A 38 12.70 -10.80 -7.92
C ASP A 38 14.20 -10.57 -8.15
N VAL A 39 15.04 -11.54 -7.76
CA VAL A 39 16.47 -11.52 -8.03
C VAL A 39 16.72 -11.53 -9.54
N LEU A 40 16.05 -12.40 -10.30
CA LEU A 40 16.21 -12.50 -11.75
C LEU A 40 15.79 -11.19 -12.44
N ALA A 41 14.61 -10.66 -12.12
CA ALA A 41 14.12 -9.40 -12.69
C ALA A 41 15.09 -8.23 -12.42
N THR A 42 15.54 -8.07 -11.18
CA THR A 42 16.46 -6.97 -10.81
C THR A 42 17.85 -7.12 -11.49
N VAL A 43 18.30 -8.36 -11.71
CA VAL A 43 19.55 -8.64 -12.42
C VAL A 43 19.43 -8.35 -13.92
N GLU A 44 18.29 -8.67 -14.54
CA GLU A 44 18.03 -8.35 -15.95
C GLU A 44 18.05 -6.84 -16.21
N GLU A 45 17.52 -6.04 -15.29
CA GLU A 45 17.57 -4.57 -15.36
C GLU A 45 18.99 -4.01 -15.14
N ASN A 46 19.85 -4.74 -14.39
CA ASN A 46 21.17 -4.26 -13.97
C ASN A 46 22.29 -5.30 -14.24
N PRO A 47 22.51 -5.71 -15.50
CA PRO A 47 23.36 -6.86 -15.85
C PRO A 47 24.84 -6.64 -15.49
N ASN A 48 25.28 -5.38 -15.35
CA ASN A 48 26.66 -5.03 -15.04
C ASN A 48 27.03 -5.23 -13.56
N ARG A 49 26.06 -5.44 -12.65
CA ARG A 49 26.30 -5.59 -11.19
C ARG A 49 25.35 -6.62 -10.54
N PRO A 50 25.36 -7.89 -10.99
CA PRO A 50 24.37 -8.89 -10.59
C PRO A 50 24.42 -9.23 -9.09
N LEU A 51 25.62 -9.32 -8.51
CA LEU A 51 25.79 -9.52 -7.06
C LEU A 51 25.17 -8.38 -6.25
N LYS A 52 25.35 -7.12 -6.67
CA LYS A 52 24.78 -5.95 -5.99
C LYS A 52 23.25 -5.94 -6.10
N ALA A 53 22.72 -6.24 -7.28
CA ALA A 53 21.27 -6.38 -7.51
C ALA A 53 20.66 -7.45 -6.61
N MET A 54 21.33 -8.60 -6.50
CA MET A 54 20.88 -9.71 -5.67
C MET A 54 20.97 -9.40 -4.16
N TYR A 55 22.03 -8.74 -3.69
CA TYR A 55 22.09 -8.26 -2.29
C TYR A 55 20.96 -7.25 -2.00
N LEU A 56 20.66 -6.33 -2.93
CA LEU A 56 19.57 -5.38 -2.78
C LEU A 56 18.21 -6.08 -2.64
N VAL A 57 17.94 -7.10 -3.45
CA VAL A 57 16.69 -7.89 -3.37
C VAL A 57 16.63 -8.68 -2.07
N VAL A 58 17.72 -9.38 -1.71
CA VAL A 58 17.78 -10.17 -0.47
C VAL A 58 17.65 -9.27 0.76
N ASP A 59 18.22 -8.07 0.76
CA ASP A 59 18.09 -7.12 1.86
C ASP A 59 16.70 -6.48 1.92
N ARG A 60 16.04 -6.22 0.78
CA ARG A 60 14.62 -5.82 0.73
C ARG A 60 13.70 -6.90 1.29
N TRP A 61 13.89 -8.16 0.86
CA TRP A 61 13.16 -9.30 1.38
C TRP A 61 13.48 -9.55 2.86
N ARG A 62 14.75 -9.43 3.26
CA ARG A 62 15.11 -9.48 4.68
C ARG A 62 14.43 -8.37 5.44
N ALA A 63 14.37 -7.13 4.97
CA ALA A 63 13.64 -6.06 5.65
C ALA A 63 12.15 -6.39 5.79
N LEU A 64 11.54 -7.02 4.77
CA LEU A 64 10.17 -7.52 4.80
C LEU A 64 9.95 -8.58 5.89
N PHE A 65 10.89 -9.51 6.08
CA PHE A 65 10.79 -10.60 7.05
C PHE A 65 11.47 -10.34 8.40
N GLN A 66 12.31 -9.32 8.50
CA GLN A 66 12.98 -8.85 9.72
C GLN A 66 12.08 -7.90 10.52
N SER A 67 10.83 -7.70 10.12
CA SER A 67 9.84 -7.00 10.92
C SER A 67 9.49 -7.82 12.17
N THR A 68 10.35 -7.71 13.18
CA THR A 68 10.05 -7.94 14.59
C THR A 68 9.13 -6.81 15.06
N GLY A 69 7.90 -6.78 14.54
CA GLY A 69 6.88 -5.81 14.93
C GLY A 69 5.74 -6.51 15.65
N SER A 70 5.15 -5.85 16.64
CA SER A 70 3.89 -6.28 17.23
C SER A 70 2.82 -6.47 16.13
N PRO A 71 1.83 -7.35 16.36
CA PRO A 71 0.62 -7.39 15.54
C PRO A 71 0.00 -5.99 15.42
N LEU A 72 -0.69 -5.74 14.31
CA LEU A 72 -1.39 -4.49 14.07
C LEU A 72 -2.43 -4.26 15.17
N ASP A 73 -2.40 -3.06 15.72
CA ASP A 73 -3.43 -2.63 16.65
C ASP A 73 -4.75 -2.30 15.93
N ASN A 74 -5.77 -1.94 16.70
CA ASN A 74 -7.10 -1.67 16.15
C ASN A 74 -7.16 -0.42 15.26
N GLU A 75 -6.31 0.58 15.50
CA GLU A 75 -6.25 1.80 14.69
C GLU A 75 -5.54 1.51 13.37
N GLN A 76 -4.44 0.77 13.41
CA GLN A 76 -3.72 0.28 12.23
C GLN A 76 -4.60 -0.63 11.36
N LEU A 77 -5.35 -1.54 11.97
CA LEU A 77 -6.29 -2.40 11.25
C LEU A 77 -7.45 -1.61 10.61
N ALA A 78 -7.94 -0.56 11.28
CA ALA A 78 -8.97 0.30 10.70
C ALA A 78 -8.42 1.12 9.51
N GLY A 79 -7.21 1.66 9.63
CA GLY A 79 -6.50 2.33 8.53
C GLY A 79 -6.32 1.41 7.32
N LEU A 80 -5.73 0.24 7.55
CA LEU A 80 -5.54 -0.79 6.53
C LEU A 80 -6.88 -1.19 5.89
N PHE A 81 -7.92 -1.43 6.69
CA PHE A 81 -9.23 -1.79 6.17
C PHE A 81 -9.78 -0.72 5.22
N GLY A 82 -9.61 0.57 5.55
CA GLY A 82 -9.98 1.68 4.68
C GLY A 82 -9.23 1.67 3.35
N GLU A 83 -7.91 1.49 3.37
CA GLU A 83 -7.10 1.36 2.15
C GLU A 83 -7.55 0.16 1.29
N LEU A 84 -7.78 -0.99 1.91
CA LEU A 84 -8.22 -2.21 1.22
C LEU A 84 -9.61 -2.07 0.59
N MET A 85 -10.51 -1.27 1.19
CA MET A 85 -11.80 -0.95 0.56
C MET A 85 -11.63 -0.14 -0.72
N VAL A 86 -10.71 0.83 -0.72
CA VAL A 86 -10.39 1.60 -1.93
C VAL A 86 -9.73 0.71 -2.98
N LEU A 87 -8.79 -0.15 -2.57
CA LEU A 87 -8.16 -1.13 -3.46
C LEU A 87 -9.18 -2.08 -4.09
N ARG A 88 -10.23 -2.50 -3.35
CA ARG A 88 -11.33 -3.31 -3.91
C ARG A 88 -11.98 -2.63 -5.11
N ARG A 89 -12.40 -1.36 -4.93
CA ARG A 89 -13.04 -0.58 -5.99
C ARG A 89 -12.12 -0.45 -7.21
N LEU A 90 -10.83 -0.25 -6.98
CA LEU A 90 -9.84 -0.14 -8.06
C LEU A 90 -9.60 -1.49 -8.77
N LEU A 91 -9.56 -2.61 -8.03
CA LEU A 91 -9.42 -3.95 -8.59
C LEU A 91 -10.63 -4.41 -9.41
N GLU A 92 -11.82 -3.91 -9.08
CA GLU A 92 -13.05 -4.12 -9.87
C GLU A 92 -12.98 -3.42 -11.24
N LEU A 93 -12.23 -2.32 -11.35
CA LEU A 93 -11.98 -1.60 -12.61
C LEU A 93 -10.80 -2.19 -13.39
N SER A 94 -9.73 -2.60 -12.69
CA SER A 94 -8.52 -3.17 -13.28
C SER A 94 -7.87 -4.15 -12.31
N SER A 95 -7.74 -5.42 -12.72
CA SER A 95 -7.07 -6.48 -11.96
C SER A 95 -5.58 -6.20 -11.67
N ALA A 96 -4.98 -5.23 -12.36
CA ALA A 96 -3.61 -4.76 -12.11
C ALA A 96 -3.51 -3.67 -11.03
N ALA A 97 -4.62 -3.17 -10.46
CA ALA A 97 -4.63 -2.00 -9.57
C ALA A 97 -3.73 -2.10 -8.33
N THR A 98 -3.37 -3.32 -7.91
CA THR A 98 -2.38 -3.56 -6.84
C THR A 98 -1.06 -2.82 -7.07
N GLU A 99 -0.62 -2.63 -8.33
CA GLU A 99 0.62 -1.92 -8.64
C GLU A 99 0.59 -0.45 -8.18
N HIS A 100 -0.60 0.16 -8.16
CA HIS A 100 -0.83 1.57 -7.83
C HIS A 100 -0.97 1.81 -6.32
N TRP A 101 -1.17 0.77 -5.51
CA TRP A 101 -1.18 0.87 -4.04
C TRP A 101 0.24 1.07 -3.51
N LYS A 102 0.64 2.32 -3.27
CA LYS A 102 2.00 2.71 -2.88
C LYS A 102 2.15 3.01 -1.37
N GLY A 103 1.05 3.21 -0.65
CA GLY A 103 1.04 3.43 0.81
C GLY A 103 1.93 2.45 1.60
N PRO A 104 1.87 1.14 1.33
CA PRO A 104 2.72 0.14 1.99
C PRO A 104 4.23 0.36 1.88
N SER A 105 4.67 1.01 0.81
CA SER A 105 6.09 1.34 0.59
C SER A 105 6.53 2.65 1.25
N GLY A 106 5.67 3.27 2.05
CA GLY A 106 5.90 4.57 2.69
C GLY A 106 5.81 5.74 1.70
N HIS A 107 5.09 5.56 0.59
CA HIS A 107 4.82 6.64 -0.34
C HIS A 107 3.91 7.68 0.32
N ARG A 108 4.01 8.93 -0.16
CA ARG A 108 3.29 10.09 0.37
C ARG A 108 1.77 9.99 0.28
N HIS A 109 1.28 9.27 -0.73
CA HIS A 109 -0.13 8.98 -0.97
C HIS A 109 -0.32 7.47 -1.09
N ASP A 110 -1.48 6.99 -0.64
CA ASP A 110 -1.81 5.56 -0.61
C ASP A 110 -1.90 4.94 -2.00
N PHE A 111 -2.50 5.65 -2.96
CA PHE A 111 -2.56 5.23 -4.36
C PHE A 111 -2.04 6.31 -5.30
N VAL A 112 -1.33 5.91 -6.35
CA VAL A 112 -0.72 6.83 -7.32
C VAL A 112 -0.93 6.32 -8.73
N PHE A 113 -1.60 7.11 -9.57
CA PHE A 113 -1.92 6.88 -10.98
C PHE A 113 -1.47 8.10 -11.77
N ALA A 114 -0.18 8.23 -12.12
CA ALA A 114 0.35 9.50 -12.61
C ALA A 114 -0.49 10.09 -13.77
N PRO A 115 -0.96 11.36 -13.68
CA PRO A 115 -0.62 12.36 -12.67
C PRO A 115 -1.53 12.38 -11.41
N SER A 116 -2.55 11.54 -11.32
CA SER A 116 -3.49 11.44 -10.20
C SER A 116 -2.96 10.68 -8.97
N ALA A 117 -3.53 10.95 -7.79
CA ALA A 117 -3.27 10.20 -6.56
C ALA A 117 -4.50 10.16 -5.64
N ILE A 118 -4.54 9.19 -4.73
CA ILE A 118 -5.60 9.02 -3.72
C ILE A 118 -4.95 8.86 -2.34
N GLU A 119 -5.45 9.61 -1.37
CA GLU A 119 -5.12 9.51 0.06
C GLU A 119 -6.33 8.99 0.83
N VAL A 120 -6.15 7.99 1.69
CA VAL A 120 -7.23 7.34 2.43
C VAL A 120 -7.11 7.63 3.92
N LYS A 121 -8.24 7.98 4.54
CA LYS A 121 -8.36 8.28 5.96
C LYS A 121 -9.54 7.54 6.57
N ALA A 122 -9.24 6.49 7.32
CA ALA A 122 -10.24 5.80 8.12
C ALA A 122 -10.36 6.42 9.52
N SER A 123 -11.58 6.42 10.07
CA SER A 123 -11.87 6.86 11.43
C SER A 123 -12.84 5.90 12.10
N THR A 124 -12.55 5.52 13.35
CA THR A 124 -13.46 4.75 14.21
C THR A 124 -14.27 5.63 15.16
N ALA A 125 -14.17 6.95 15.03
CA ALA A 125 -14.92 7.89 15.85
C ALA A 125 -16.42 7.86 15.51
N THR A 126 -17.25 7.78 16.54
CA THR A 126 -18.72 7.73 16.41
C THR A 126 -19.32 9.05 15.95
N GLU A 127 -18.63 10.18 16.17
CA GLU A 127 -19.10 11.52 15.83
C GLU A 127 -17.99 12.37 15.19
N GLY A 128 -18.41 13.45 14.52
CA GLY A 128 -17.52 14.36 13.78
C GLY A 128 -16.98 13.74 12.49
N ARG A 129 -16.49 14.58 11.58
CA ARG A 129 -15.77 14.14 10.37
C ARG A 129 -14.41 14.80 10.37
N ARG A 130 -13.49 14.23 11.14
CA ARG A 130 -12.15 14.78 11.32
C ARG A 130 -11.14 14.00 10.48
N VAL A 131 -10.38 14.73 9.68
CA VAL A 131 -9.23 14.23 8.93
C VAL A 131 -7.97 14.70 9.65
N ARG A 132 -7.11 13.75 10.02
CA ARG A 132 -5.79 14.07 10.60
C ARG A 132 -4.75 14.03 9.49
N VAL A 133 -3.97 15.11 9.37
CA VAL A 133 -2.94 15.26 8.35
C VAL A 133 -1.58 15.29 9.03
N HIS A 134 -0.68 14.40 8.60
CA HIS A 134 0.64 14.18 9.18
C HIS A 134 1.74 14.64 8.20
N GLY A 135 1.79 15.94 7.94
CA GLY A 135 2.73 16.54 7.01
C GLY A 135 2.05 17.59 6.13
N ALA A 136 2.75 18.69 5.88
CA ALA A 136 2.27 19.72 4.96
C ALA A 136 2.22 19.21 3.52
N ASP A 137 3.11 18.30 3.20
CA ASP A 137 3.18 17.59 1.93
C ASP A 137 2.20 16.41 1.89
N GLN A 138 1.19 16.25 2.75
CA GLN A 138 0.28 15.10 2.57
C GLN A 138 -0.89 15.43 1.63
N LEU A 139 -1.27 16.71 1.56
CA LEU A 139 -2.43 17.20 0.78
C LEU A 139 -2.05 18.10 -0.41
N GLU A 140 -0.76 18.16 -0.76
CA GLU A 140 -0.30 18.82 -1.99
C GLU A 140 -0.70 17.98 -3.21
N CYS A 141 -1.27 18.57 -4.26
CA CYS A 141 -1.53 17.79 -5.47
C CYS A 141 -0.22 17.37 -6.14
N PRO A 142 -0.17 16.19 -6.79
CA PRO A 142 0.88 15.89 -7.74
C PRO A 142 0.95 16.97 -8.84
N THR A 143 2.12 17.16 -9.43
CA THR A 143 2.32 18.12 -10.54
C THR A 143 1.42 17.77 -11.73
N ASP A 144 0.68 18.75 -12.22
CA ASP A 144 -0.28 18.62 -13.33
C ASP A 144 -1.34 17.52 -13.14
N GLY A 145 -1.62 17.18 -11.88
CA GLY A 145 -2.55 16.12 -11.51
C GLY A 145 -3.57 16.51 -10.45
N ARG A 146 -4.31 15.51 -10.00
CA ARG A 146 -5.32 15.62 -8.94
C ARG A 146 -4.95 14.76 -7.75
N LEU A 147 -5.40 15.17 -6.58
CA LEU A 147 -5.36 14.38 -5.36
C LEU A 147 -6.77 14.24 -4.86
N ASP A 148 -7.20 13.01 -4.63
CA ASP A 148 -8.45 12.74 -3.93
C ASP A 148 -8.18 12.32 -2.49
N LEU A 149 -9.01 12.81 -1.58
CA LEU A 149 -9.08 12.34 -0.21
C LEU A 149 -10.32 11.49 -0.03
N VAL A 150 -10.13 10.24 0.38
CA VAL A 150 -11.21 9.33 0.79
C VAL A 150 -11.27 9.31 2.30
N TRP A 151 -12.40 9.71 2.86
CA TRP A 151 -12.66 9.60 4.29
C TRP A 151 -13.71 8.55 4.58
N ILE A 152 -13.38 7.59 5.45
CA ILE A 152 -14.21 6.42 5.75
C ILE A 152 -14.49 6.36 7.25
N ARG A 153 -15.76 6.36 7.64
CA ARG A 153 -16.19 6.06 9.01
C ARG A 153 -16.43 4.57 9.16
N LEU A 154 -15.65 3.95 10.03
CA LEU A 154 -15.74 2.54 10.36
C LEU A 154 -16.31 2.35 11.77
N GLU A 155 -17.24 1.42 11.91
CA GLU A 155 -17.68 0.94 13.22
C GLU A 155 -17.19 -0.48 13.42
N ARG A 156 -16.42 -0.74 14.48
CA ARG A 156 -16.02 -2.09 14.83
C ARG A 156 -17.22 -2.86 15.39
N VAL A 157 -17.47 -4.04 14.84
CA VAL A 157 -18.58 -4.91 15.26
C VAL A 157 -18.06 -6.29 15.64
N THR A 158 -18.84 -7.03 16.43
CA THR A 158 -18.54 -8.41 16.83
C THR A 158 -19.29 -9.45 15.98
N ASP A 159 -20.31 -9.03 15.24
CA ASP A 159 -21.09 -9.85 14.32
C ASP A 159 -21.59 -8.99 13.15
N GLY A 160 -21.73 -9.58 11.97
CA GLY A 160 -21.99 -8.88 10.72
C GLY A 160 -20.82 -8.01 10.25
N GLY A 161 -21.09 -7.08 9.32
CA GLY A 161 -20.04 -6.31 8.64
C GLY A 161 -19.12 -7.18 7.79
N GLU A 162 -17.94 -6.66 7.45
CA GLU A 162 -16.92 -7.36 6.69
C GLU A 162 -15.64 -7.52 7.54
N GLY A 163 -15.07 -8.73 7.55
CA GLY A 163 -13.84 -9.01 8.27
C GLY A 163 -12.60 -8.53 7.51
N VAL A 164 -11.56 -8.12 8.23
CA VAL A 164 -10.26 -7.73 7.61
C VAL A 164 -9.70 -8.91 6.80
N VAL A 165 -9.70 -10.11 7.38
CA VAL A 165 -9.21 -11.34 6.71
C VAL A 165 -10.05 -11.67 5.47
N GLU A 166 -11.37 -11.51 5.56
CA GLU A 166 -12.30 -11.78 4.46
C GLU A 166 -12.07 -10.84 3.28
N LEU A 167 -11.85 -9.55 3.57
CA LEU A 167 -11.53 -8.55 2.56
C LEU A 167 -10.18 -8.86 1.89
N VAL A 168 -9.14 -9.18 2.66
CA VAL A 168 -7.83 -9.59 2.09
C VAL A 168 -7.98 -10.80 1.17
N ASP A 169 -8.70 -11.84 1.58
CA ASP A 169 -8.92 -13.02 0.75
C ASP A 169 -9.74 -12.72 -0.50
N HIS A 170 -10.67 -11.76 -0.43
CA HIS A 170 -11.38 -11.26 -1.60
C HIS A 170 -10.43 -10.59 -2.58
N LEU A 171 -9.61 -9.64 -2.13
CA LEU A 171 -8.68 -8.90 -3.00
C LEU A 171 -7.66 -9.83 -3.68
N ARG A 172 -7.21 -10.88 -2.99
CA ARG A 172 -6.34 -11.92 -3.58
C ARG A 172 -6.96 -12.59 -4.80
N ARG A 173 -8.29 -12.74 -4.84
CA ARG A 173 -9.00 -13.34 -5.98
C ARG A 173 -9.26 -12.37 -7.13
N LEU A 174 -9.22 -11.06 -6.86
CA LEU A 174 -9.43 -10.02 -7.87
C LEU A 174 -8.11 -9.56 -8.52
N SER A 175 -7.00 -9.65 -7.79
CA SER A 175 -5.69 -9.19 -8.23
C SER A 175 -5.01 -10.20 -9.17
N ASP A 176 -4.47 -9.72 -10.29
CA ASP A 176 -3.62 -10.55 -11.17
C ASP A 176 -2.27 -10.90 -10.52
N ASP A 177 -1.78 -10.02 -9.63
CA ASP A 177 -0.55 -10.22 -8.86
C ASP A 177 -0.86 -10.46 -7.38
N GLU A 178 -1.30 -11.67 -7.05
CA GLU A 178 -1.58 -12.10 -5.67
C GLU A 178 -0.34 -11.96 -4.78
N ASN A 179 0.84 -12.30 -5.31
CA ASN A 179 2.09 -12.26 -4.55
C ASN A 179 2.49 -10.82 -4.23
N GLY A 180 2.39 -9.89 -5.19
CA GLY A 180 2.63 -8.47 -4.96
C GLY A 180 1.70 -7.88 -3.91
N LEU A 181 0.42 -8.28 -3.90
CA LEU A 181 -0.52 -7.90 -2.85
C LEU A 181 -0.06 -8.38 -1.47
N LEU A 182 0.33 -9.65 -1.34
CA LEU A 182 0.83 -10.22 -0.08
C LEU A 182 2.13 -9.56 0.39
N LEU A 183 3.04 -9.24 -0.52
CA LEU A 183 4.28 -8.53 -0.20
C LEU A 183 3.98 -7.11 0.32
N LYS A 184 3.01 -6.40 -0.26
CA LYS A 184 2.56 -5.08 0.23
C LYS A 184 1.90 -5.17 1.59
N LEU A 185 1.00 -6.13 1.81
CA LEU A 185 0.40 -6.39 3.12
C LEU A 185 1.45 -6.66 4.20
N ALA A 186 2.50 -7.42 3.88
CA ALA A 186 3.60 -7.67 4.80
C ALA A 186 4.40 -6.39 5.13
N GLN A 187 4.55 -5.43 4.20
CA GLN A 187 5.23 -4.15 4.45
C GLN A 187 4.50 -3.29 5.50
N VAL A 188 3.16 -3.32 5.50
CA VAL A 188 2.35 -2.64 6.52
C VAL A 188 2.16 -3.46 7.80
N GLY A 189 2.79 -4.63 7.91
CA GLY A 189 2.74 -5.48 9.10
C GLY A 189 1.56 -6.44 9.17
N TYR A 190 0.75 -6.57 8.12
CA TYR A 190 -0.25 -7.63 8.00
C TYR A 190 0.42 -8.92 7.53
N ARG A 191 0.63 -9.88 8.44
CA ARG A 191 1.39 -11.09 8.19
C ARG A 191 0.52 -12.34 8.23
N PRO A 192 0.79 -13.36 7.40
CA PRO A 192 0.09 -14.65 7.47
C PRO A 192 0.12 -15.30 8.86
N THR A 193 1.20 -15.12 9.62
CA THR A 193 1.34 -15.66 10.99
C THR A 193 0.39 -15.02 12.00
N ASP A 194 -0.07 -13.80 11.73
CA ASP A 194 -0.88 -13.00 12.65
C ASP A 194 -2.36 -13.04 12.26
N VAL A 195 -2.73 -13.69 11.15
CA VAL A 195 -4.10 -13.75 10.60
C VAL A 195 -5.12 -14.23 11.63
N GLU A 196 -4.77 -15.21 12.46
CA GLU A 196 -5.67 -15.71 13.51
C GLU A 196 -6.01 -14.65 14.57
N LEU A 197 -5.12 -13.67 14.80
CA LEU A 197 -5.38 -12.55 15.70
C LEU A 197 -6.42 -11.57 15.14
N TYR A 198 -6.58 -11.55 13.82
CA TYR A 198 -7.45 -10.62 13.10
C TYR A 198 -8.78 -11.24 12.66
N ARG A 199 -8.98 -12.55 12.87
CA ARG A 199 -10.16 -13.30 12.40
C ARG A 199 -11.50 -12.71 12.88
N GLU A 200 -11.51 -12.20 14.12
CA GLU A 200 -12.71 -11.59 14.73
C GLU A 200 -12.78 -10.06 14.54
N VAL A 201 -11.84 -9.47 13.77
CA VAL A 201 -11.81 -8.02 13.52
C VAL A 201 -12.70 -7.72 12.33
N ARG A 202 -13.85 -7.11 12.61
CA ARG A 202 -14.88 -6.79 11.63
C ARG A 202 -15.28 -5.33 11.71
N PHE A 203 -15.57 -4.74 10.54
CA PHE A 203 -16.03 -3.37 10.43
C PHE A 203 -17.32 -3.26 9.62
N VAL A 204 -18.16 -2.31 10.01
CA VAL A 204 -19.26 -1.79 9.19
C VAL A 204 -18.88 -0.40 8.72
N VAL A 205 -19.03 -0.15 7.43
CA VAL A 205 -18.86 1.17 6.83
C VAL A 205 -20.11 1.98 7.13
N ARG A 206 -19.96 3.06 7.89
CA ARG A 206 -21.08 3.97 8.22
C ARG A 206 -21.17 5.14 7.28
N GLU A 207 -20.03 5.55 6.73
CA GLU A 207 -19.92 6.71 5.87
C GLU A 207 -18.65 6.57 5.03
N GLU A 208 -18.77 6.92 3.76
CA GLU A 208 -17.66 6.99 2.80
C GLU A 208 -17.84 8.29 2.03
N LEU A 209 -16.82 9.15 2.05
CA LEU A 209 -16.85 10.45 1.41
C LEU A 209 -15.57 10.63 0.60
N TRP A 210 -15.74 11.02 -0.66
CA TRP A 210 -14.65 11.29 -1.59
C TRP A 210 -14.59 12.79 -1.83
N PHE A 211 -13.41 13.38 -1.74
CA PHE A 211 -13.19 14.80 -1.99
C PHE A 211 -12.04 14.99 -2.96
N GLU A 212 -12.24 15.81 -3.99
CA GLU A 212 -11.11 16.36 -4.74
C GLU A 212 -10.41 17.43 -3.88
N VAL A 213 -9.11 17.28 -3.69
CA VAL A 213 -8.28 18.21 -2.91
C VAL A 213 -7.84 19.38 -3.79
N ASP A 214 -8.76 20.31 -4.03
CA ASP A 214 -8.51 21.52 -4.81
C ASP A 214 -8.18 22.74 -3.92
N HIS A 215 -8.20 23.94 -4.50
CA HIS A 215 -7.97 25.21 -3.79
C HIS A 215 -9.07 25.60 -2.80
N ARG A 216 -10.24 24.94 -2.83
CA ARG A 216 -11.35 25.11 -1.90
C ARG A 216 -11.28 24.09 -0.76
N PHE A 217 -10.52 23.02 -0.92
CA PHE A 217 -10.27 22.06 0.15
C PHE A 217 -9.39 22.71 1.24
N PRO A 218 -9.79 22.70 2.51
CA PRO A 218 -9.00 23.25 3.60
C PRO A 218 -7.72 22.43 3.80
N ARG A 219 -6.62 22.88 3.22
CA ARG A 219 -5.31 22.23 3.32
C ARG A 219 -4.21 23.23 3.70
N LEU A 220 -3.16 22.70 4.29
CA LEU A 220 -1.86 23.35 4.40
C LEU A 220 -0.89 22.58 3.50
N THR A 221 -0.22 23.30 2.63
CA THR A 221 0.87 22.84 1.76
C THR A 221 2.20 23.44 2.24
N PRO A 222 3.36 22.94 1.78
CA PRO A 222 4.65 23.55 2.13
C PRO A 222 4.74 25.05 1.82
N THR A 223 4.03 25.52 0.78
CA THR A 223 3.98 26.94 0.41
C THR A 223 3.15 27.82 1.36
N ASP A 224 2.26 27.23 2.15
CA ASP A 224 1.46 27.94 3.15
C ASP A 224 2.22 28.15 4.46
N LEU A 225 3.37 27.48 4.61
CA LEU A 225 4.14 27.46 5.85
C LEU A 225 5.37 28.37 5.75
N PRO A 226 5.76 29.05 6.84
CA PRO A 226 7.07 29.68 6.94
C PRO A 226 8.19 28.65 6.78
N VAL A 227 9.33 29.07 6.20
CA VAL A 227 10.47 28.20 5.83
C VAL A 227 11.04 27.38 7.01
N ASP A 228 10.90 27.86 8.25
CA ASP A 228 11.45 27.22 9.44
C ASP A 228 10.45 26.28 10.18
N VAL A 229 9.24 26.07 9.63
CA VAL A 229 8.23 25.19 10.23
C VAL A 229 8.44 23.75 9.77
N LEU A 230 8.62 22.85 10.73
CA LEU A 230 8.83 21.42 10.53
C LEU A 230 7.76 20.61 11.28
N ASP A 231 7.58 19.33 10.90
CA ASP A 231 6.73 18.34 11.58
C ASP A 231 5.27 18.80 11.81
N VAL A 232 4.68 19.48 10.83
CA VAL A 232 3.31 19.98 10.93
C VAL A 232 2.32 18.82 10.98
N GLN A 233 1.50 18.84 12.03
CA GLN A 233 0.33 17.99 12.15
C GLN A 233 -0.89 18.86 12.44
N TYR A 234 -1.96 18.64 11.69
CA TYR A 234 -3.19 19.39 11.86
C TYR A 234 -4.40 18.49 11.64
N SER A 235 -5.57 19.02 11.96
CA SER A 235 -6.83 18.35 11.73
C SER A 235 -7.79 19.25 11.00
N ILE A 236 -8.51 18.66 10.07
CA ILE A 236 -9.53 19.31 9.27
C ILE A 236 -10.88 18.74 9.69
N ASP A 237 -11.84 19.62 9.94
CA ASP A 237 -13.24 19.21 10.04
C ASP A 237 -13.88 19.33 8.65
N ILE A 238 -14.18 18.18 8.04
CA ILE A 238 -14.81 18.08 6.72
C ILE A 238 -16.34 17.96 6.81
N ALA A 239 -16.94 18.25 7.98
CA ALA A 239 -18.39 18.33 8.11
C ALA A 239 -18.96 19.65 7.57
N SER A 240 -18.14 20.70 7.49
CA SER A 240 -18.55 22.03 7.02
C SER A 240 -18.26 22.19 5.52
N GLU A 241 -19.13 22.92 4.82
CA GLU A 241 -18.96 23.24 3.41
C GLU A 241 -18.37 24.64 3.20
N PRO A 242 -17.52 24.84 2.17
CA PRO A 242 -16.79 23.82 1.40
C PRO A 242 -15.72 23.12 2.26
N PRO A 243 -15.31 21.87 1.92
CA PRO A 243 -15.45 21.18 0.63
C PRO A 243 -16.74 20.36 0.49
N HIS A 244 -17.15 20.06 -0.76
CA HIS A 244 -18.27 19.15 -1.04
C HIS A 244 -17.76 17.77 -1.48
N PRO A 245 -18.35 16.68 -0.99
CA PRO A 245 -17.98 15.35 -1.45
C PRO A 245 -18.46 15.13 -2.89
N ILE A 246 -17.71 14.33 -3.66
CA ILE A 246 -18.14 13.75 -4.93
C ILE A 246 -19.42 12.96 -4.66
N LYS A 247 -20.43 13.13 -5.52
CA LYS A 247 -21.70 12.43 -5.37
C LYS A 247 -21.50 10.96 -5.72
N GLU A 248 -22.18 10.08 -4.98
CA GLU A 248 -22.11 8.62 -5.23
C GLU A 248 -22.40 8.25 -6.69
N ALA A 249 -23.32 8.95 -7.35
CA ALA A 249 -23.68 8.71 -8.74
C ALA A 249 -22.56 9.01 -9.74
N ASP A 250 -21.60 9.86 -9.36
CA ASP A 250 -20.49 10.30 -10.21
C ASP A 250 -19.18 9.55 -9.88
N LEU A 251 -19.17 8.75 -8.79
CA LEU A 251 -17.95 8.14 -8.25
C LEU A 251 -17.34 7.08 -9.18
N GLU A 252 -18.17 6.24 -9.82
CA GLU A 252 -17.67 5.18 -10.72
C GLU A 252 -17.01 5.76 -11.98
N GLU A 253 -17.60 6.82 -12.54
CA GLU A 253 -17.02 7.58 -13.66
C GLU A 253 -15.72 8.26 -13.23
N HIS A 254 -15.72 8.92 -12.07
CA HIS A 254 -14.54 9.58 -11.50
C HIS A 254 -13.37 8.60 -11.29
N LEU A 255 -13.61 7.43 -10.71
CA LEU A 255 -12.60 6.39 -10.53
C LEU A 255 -12.11 5.81 -11.87
N SER A 256 -13.01 5.66 -12.84
CA SER A 256 -12.65 5.24 -14.20
C SER A 256 -11.73 6.25 -14.87
N ASP A 257 -11.95 7.55 -14.66
CA ASP A 257 -11.11 8.60 -15.23
C ASP A 257 -9.72 8.65 -14.59
N ILE A 258 -9.62 8.46 -13.26
CA ILE A 258 -8.33 8.34 -12.55
C ILE A 258 -7.51 7.17 -13.08
N THR A 259 -8.16 6.03 -13.30
CA THR A 259 -7.48 4.80 -13.71
C THR A 259 -7.13 4.77 -15.21
N ARG A 260 -7.85 5.53 -16.06
CA ARG A 260 -7.56 5.63 -17.51
C ARG A 260 -6.34 6.46 -17.87
N GLU A 261 -5.92 7.39 -17.03
CA GLU A 261 -4.73 8.23 -17.28
C GLU A 261 -3.40 7.43 -17.34
N VAL A 262 -3.46 6.13 -17.07
CA VAL A 262 -2.33 5.18 -17.09
C VAL A 262 -2.17 4.43 -18.42
N ALA A 263 -3.17 4.46 -19.32
CA ALA A 263 -3.18 3.68 -20.57
C ALA A 263 -2.52 4.36 -21.77
#